data_AF-A0A8D8B6J8-F1
#
_entry.id   AF-A0A8D8B6J8-F1
#
_cell.length_a   1.000
_cell.length_b   1.000
_cell.length_c   1.000
_cell.angle_alpha   90.00
_cell.angle_beta   90.00
_cell.angle_gamma   90.00
#
_symmetry.space_group_name_H-M   'P 1'
#
loop_
_entity.id
_entity.type
_entity.pdbx_description
1 polymer ?
#
loop_
_entity_poly.entity_id
_entity_poly.type
_entity_poly.pdbx_seq_one_letter_code
_entity_poly.pdbx_strand_id
1 'polypeptide(L)'
;MDHSNSSPPTHTVSFPDKIVAFELSSYEWSQNLLCVALPDKLMLGLIRFPEETDSECLEWNQLKEVHHETRCHAVAFAPETSLAVLPKVVTLCTAGADFNLRIFNSDLEDDNTVQLLQGHRSYVNQVSWDHDGEYLASCGDDHMCIMWKRREDYGKGPTFFFGSAVVSAKWHPDESGKVLIAEKSGIVHLYNVDSKLAILSVESSKNPLNYADWALNNSAFVVALAGGELVFWDLKKPSRPVENKRIHEDCGHIVKFSPHTESIVASVGRPRTTLKVIHAKNQIPQIEAKLSLYGGLCWHYQLPYVVAGQDRKLCFWKIAA
;
A
#
# COMPACT_ATOMS: atom_id res chain seq x y z
N MET A 1 6.57 25.23 25.69
CA MET A 1 5.25 24.70 26.09
C MET A 1 4.63 24.11 24.84
N ASP A 2 5.00 22.86 24.53
CA ASP A 2 4.55 22.17 23.33
C ASP A 2 3.19 21.53 23.63
N HIS A 3 2.11 22.25 23.35
CA HIS A 3 0.79 21.65 23.20
C HIS A 3 0.77 20.88 21.87
N SER A 4 1.48 19.74 21.80
CA SER A 4 1.30 18.84 20.67
C SER A 4 0.01 18.06 20.87
N ASN A 5 -1.05 18.49 20.20
CA ASN A 5 -2.27 17.71 19.96
C ASN A 5 -1.92 16.49 19.07
N SER A 6 -1.10 15.58 19.58
CA SER A 6 -0.79 14.31 18.91
C SER A 6 -1.73 13.26 19.45
N SER A 7 -2.55 12.68 18.57
CA SER A 7 -3.44 11.57 18.91
C SER A 7 -2.60 10.32 19.22
N PRO A 8 -2.64 9.78 20.46
CA PRO A 8 -1.89 8.58 20.80
C PRO A 8 -2.47 7.37 20.05
N PRO A 9 -1.63 6.36 19.74
CA PRO A 9 -2.12 5.11 19.17
C PRO A 9 -3.01 4.36 20.15
N THR A 10 -4.03 3.68 19.64
CA THR A 10 -4.93 2.81 20.41
C THR A 10 -4.20 1.55 20.86
N HIS A 11 -3.43 0.94 19.96
CA HIS A 11 -2.59 -0.23 20.26
C HIS A 11 -1.22 -0.11 19.60
N THR A 12 -0.23 -0.80 20.15
CA THR A 12 1.12 -0.85 19.58
C THR A 12 1.71 -2.25 19.67
N VAL A 13 2.35 -2.71 18.60
CA VAL A 13 3.14 -3.96 18.56
C VAL A 13 4.59 -3.60 18.34
N SER A 14 5.51 -4.19 19.12
CA SER A 14 6.95 -3.92 19.01
C SER A 14 7.67 -5.10 18.35
N PHE A 15 8.66 -4.79 17.51
CA PHE A 15 9.47 -5.74 16.76
C PHE A 15 10.95 -5.61 17.17
N PRO A 16 11.77 -6.65 16.94
CA PRO A 16 13.18 -6.64 17.35
C PRO A 16 13.99 -5.54 16.66
N ASP A 17 13.77 -5.37 15.35
CA ASP A 17 14.50 -4.45 14.49
C ASP A 17 13.61 -3.39 13.86
N LYS A 18 14.25 -2.45 13.16
CA LYS A 18 13.58 -1.36 12.46
C LYS A 18 12.72 -1.90 11.33
N ILE A 19 11.45 -1.51 11.33
CA ILE A 19 10.49 -1.81 10.28
C ILE A 19 10.87 -0.99 9.04
N VAL A 20 11.15 -1.70 7.95
CA VAL A 20 11.48 -1.09 6.66
C VAL A 20 10.22 -0.88 5.84
N ALA A 21 9.41 -1.93 5.74
CA ALA A 21 8.12 -1.96 5.09
C ALA A 21 7.23 -2.93 5.85
N PHE A 22 5.92 -2.76 5.75
CA PHE A 22 4.98 -3.78 6.21
C PHE A 22 3.72 -3.70 5.36
N GLU A 23 2.97 -4.78 5.39
CA GLU A 23 1.65 -4.82 4.80
C GLU A 23 0.74 -5.75 5.60
N LEU A 24 -0.47 -5.27 5.82
CA LEU A 24 -1.58 -6.06 6.33
C LEU A 24 -2.41 -6.50 5.12
N SER A 25 -2.83 -7.76 5.09
CA SER A 25 -3.58 -8.30 3.96
C SER A 25 -4.83 -7.46 3.70
N SER A 26 -5.07 -7.19 2.42
CA SER A 26 -6.23 -6.43 1.94
C SER A 26 -7.35 -7.33 1.43
N TYR A 27 -7.35 -8.61 1.83
CA TYR A 27 -8.31 -9.61 1.38
C TYR A 27 -9.10 -10.19 2.56
N GLU A 28 -10.38 -10.47 2.32
CA GLU A 28 -11.33 -10.97 3.32
C GLU A 28 -10.82 -12.22 4.05
N TRP A 29 -10.33 -13.21 3.30
CA TRP A 29 -9.91 -14.51 3.83
C TRP A 29 -8.55 -14.53 4.51
N SER A 30 -7.84 -13.40 4.52
CA SER A 30 -6.54 -13.24 5.19
C SER A 30 -6.38 -11.91 5.92
N GLN A 31 -7.48 -11.21 6.24
CA GLN A 31 -7.48 -9.83 6.76
C GLN A 31 -6.59 -9.57 7.99
N ASN A 32 -6.35 -10.60 8.80
CA ASN A 32 -5.55 -10.54 10.02
C ASN A 32 -4.06 -10.90 9.80
N LEU A 33 -3.68 -11.27 8.57
CA LEU A 33 -2.32 -11.64 8.22
C LEU A 33 -1.50 -10.38 7.95
N LEU A 34 -0.40 -10.26 8.67
CA LEU A 34 0.55 -9.15 8.59
C LEU A 34 1.92 -9.69 8.19
N CYS A 35 2.52 -9.05 7.19
CA CYS A 35 3.92 -9.23 6.85
C CYS A 35 4.70 -7.97 7.25
N VAL A 36 5.75 -8.15 8.06
CA VAL A 36 6.67 -7.08 8.45
C VAL A 36 8.04 -7.35 7.88
N ALA A 37 8.52 -6.46 7.03
CA ALA A 37 9.87 -6.51 6.50
C ALA A 37 10.84 -5.76 7.43
N LEU A 38 11.76 -6.53 8.00
CA LEU A 38 12.94 -6.07 8.72
C LEU A 38 14.13 -5.97 7.73
N PRO A 39 15.30 -5.47 8.14
CA PRO A 39 16.41 -5.25 7.22
C PRO A 39 16.92 -6.50 6.50
N ASP A 40 16.84 -7.68 7.13
CA ASP A 40 17.40 -8.96 6.69
C ASP A 40 16.39 -10.11 6.68
N LYS A 41 15.14 -9.87 7.08
CA LYS A 41 14.11 -10.89 7.18
C LYS A 41 12.68 -10.36 7.07
N LEU A 42 11.77 -11.25 6.73
CA LEU A 42 10.33 -11.04 6.74
C LEU A 42 9.74 -11.82 7.91
N MET A 43 8.90 -11.16 8.70
CA MET A 43 8.11 -11.78 9.75
C MET A 43 6.65 -11.85 9.32
N LEU A 44 6.14 -13.07 9.19
CA LEU A 44 4.73 -13.34 8.93
C LEU A 44 4.04 -13.70 10.24
N GLY A 45 2.88 -13.09 10.49
CA GLY A 45 2.11 -13.39 11.68
C GLY A 45 0.68 -12.89 11.61
N LEU A 46 -0.10 -13.32 12.58
CA LEU A 46 -1.50 -12.94 12.74
C LEU A 46 -1.61 -11.85 13.80
N ILE A 47 -2.41 -10.85 13.47
CA ILE A 47 -2.92 -9.88 14.43
C ILE A 47 -4.30 -10.32 14.85
N ARG A 48 -4.56 -10.40 16.16
CA ARG A 48 -5.92 -10.54 16.69
C ARG A 48 -6.34 -9.25 17.32
N PHE A 49 -7.48 -8.74 16.88
CA PHE A 49 -8.02 -7.49 17.39
C PHE A 49 -8.89 -7.74 18.62
N PRO A 50 -8.94 -6.78 19.58
CA PRO A 50 -9.79 -6.89 20.77
C PRO A 50 -11.27 -7.13 20.46
N GLU A 51 -11.76 -6.69 19.30
CA GLU A 51 -13.14 -6.93 18.87
C GLU A 51 -13.44 -8.39 18.50
N GLU A 52 -12.41 -9.18 18.22
CA GLU A 52 -12.51 -10.58 17.81
C GLU A 52 -12.17 -11.55 18.95
N THR A 53 -11.66 -11.04 20.07
CA THR A 53 -11.18 -11.81 21.22
C THR A 53 -11.78 -11.30 22.52
N ASP A 54 -11.79 -12.12 23.57
CA ASP A 54 -12.17 -11.64 24.91
C ASP A 54 -11.10 -10.74 25.57
N SER A 55 -9.95 -10.53 24.91
CA SER A 55 -8.82 -9.70 25.37
C SER A 55 -9.06 -8.22 25.07
N GLU A 56 -8.74 -7.32 26.02
CA GLU A 56 -8.77 -5.86 25.78
C GLU A 56 -7.58 -5.34 24.94
N CYS A 57 -6.59 -6.20 24.71
CA CYS A 57 -5.34 -5.86 24.03
C CYS A 57 -5.20 -6.57 22.69
N LEU A 58 -4.59 -5.90 21.73
CA LEU A 58 -4.22 -6.47 20.45
C LEU A 58 -3.09 -7.50 20.62
N GLU A 59 -3.27 -8.70 20.08
CA GLU A 59 -2.32 -9.81 20.19
C GLU A 59 -1.58 -10.02 18.86
N TRP A 60 -0.26 -10.17 18.93
CA TRP A 60 0.58 -10.54 17.79
C TRP A 60 1.06 -11.99 17.96
N ASN A 61 0.72 -12.83 16.99
CA ASN A 61 1.20 -14.20 16.93
C ASN A 61 2.09 -14.41 15.70
N GLN A 62 3.39 -14.61 15.91
CA GLN A 62 4.32 -14.88 14.84
C GLN A 62 4.11 -16.30 14.30
N LEU A 63 3.87 -16.41 12.99
CA LEU A 63 3.69 -17.68 12.30
C LEU A 63 4.98 -18.19 11.68
N LYS A 64 5.72 -17.31 10.97
CA LYS A 64 6.90 -17.71 10.21
C LYS A 64 7.90 -16.58 10.08
N GLU A 65 9.18 -16.94 10.08
CA GLU A 65 10.29 -16.05 9.76
C GLU A 65 10.94 -16.52 8.45
N VAL A 66 11.08 -15.61 7.49
CA VAL A 66 11.68 -15.90 6.18
C VAL A 66 12.89 -14.99 6.02
N HIS A 67 14.07 -15.59 5.88
CA HIS A 67 15.27 -14.82 5.57
C HIS A 67 15.17 -14.22 4.17
N HIS A 68 15.52 -12.94 4.04
CA HIS A 68 15.51 -12.26 2.75
C HIS A 68 16.91 -11.72 2.44
N GLU A 69 17.45 -12.08 1.28
CA GLU A 69 18.84 -11.79 0.88
C GLU A 69 19.19 -10.30 0.88
N THR A 70 18.18 -9.46 0.65
CA THR A 70 18.32 -8.01 0.56
C THR A 70 17.27 -7.29 1.38
N ARG A 71 17.48 -6.02 1.69
CA ARG A 71 16.43 -5.18 2.29
C ARG A 71 15.21 -5.08 1.37
N CYS A 72 14.02 -5.36 1.90
CA CYS A 72 12.76 -5.22 1.16
C CYS A 72 12.21 -3.79 1.27
N HIS A 73 11.71 -3.25 0.16
CA HIS A 73 11.15 -1.89 0.08
C HIS A 73 9.62 -1.87 -0.09
N ALA A 74 9.07 -2.87 -0.77
CA ALA A 74 7.64 -3.05 -0.93
C ALA A 74 7.27 -4.51 -0.64
N VAL A 75 6.10 -4.69 -0.06
CA VAL A 75 5.46 -5.99 0.18
C VAL A 75 4.02 -5.87 -0.32
N ALA A 76 3.56 -6.90 -1.01
CA ALA A 76 2.21 -7.06 -1.51
C ALA A 76 1.74 -8.50 -1.15
N PHE A 77 0.54 -8.69 -0.63
CA PHE A 77 -0.11 -10.01 -0.57
C PHE A 77 -0.83 -10.29 -1.89
N ALA A 78 -0.92 -11.57 -2.26
CA ALA A 78 -1.74 -12.01 -3.39
C ALA A 78 -3.15 -12.40 -2.92
N PRO A 79 -4.18 -12.25 -3.78
CA PRO A 79 -5.58 -12.49 -3.44
C PRO A 79 -5.89 -13.94 -3.06
N GLU A 80 -5.08 -14.89 -3.53
CA GLU A 80 -5.22 -16.32 -3.19
C GLU A 80 -4.80 -16.66 -1.76
N THR A 81 -4.16 -15.71 -1.06
CA THR A 81 -3.69 -15.93 0.31
C THR A 81 -4.86 -16.17 1.25
N SER A 82 -4.91 -17.36 1.84
CA SER A 82 -5.95 -17.78 2.75
C SER A 82 -5.39 -18.69 3.84
N LEU A 83 -5.80 -18.39 5.08
CA LEU A 83 -5.51 -19.24 6.25
C LEU A 83 -6.75 -19.99 6.74
N ALA A 84 -7.92 -19.69 6.16
CA ALA A 84 -9.20 -20.28 6.54
C ALA A 84 -9.42 -21.67 5.90
N VAL A 85 -8.81 -21.91 4.73
CA VAL A 85 -8.96 -23.15 3.96
C VAL A 85 -7.72 -24.03 4.15
N LEU A 86 -7.91 -25.36 4.10
CA LEU A 86 -6.81 -26.33 4.04
C LEU A 86 -6.67 -26.87 2.60
N PRO A 87 -5.45 -26.92 2.04
CA PRO A 87 -4.19 -26.48 2.64
C PRO A 87 -4.13 -24.95 2.79
N LYS A 88 -3.39 -24.47 3.80
CA LYS A 88 -3.12 -23.04 3.97
C LYS A 88 -2.22 -22.59 2.84
N VAL A 89 -2.47 -21.39 2.31
CA VAL A 89 -1.66 -20.82 1.24
C VAL A 89 -1.37 -19.37 1.58
N VAL A 90 -0.09 -19.03 1.67
CA VAL A 90 0.39 -17.66 1.81
C VAL A 90 1.25 -17.32 0.62
N THR A 91 0.76 -16.40 -0.21
CA THR A 91 1.48 -15.90 -1.37
C THR A 91 1.71 -14.40 -1.21
N LEU A 92 2.96 -13.96 -1.28
CA LEU A 92 3.34 -12.55 -1.19
C LEU A 92 4.45 -12.21 -2.17
N CYS A 93 4.55 -10.94 -2.56
CA CYS A 93 5.65 -10.44 -3.39
C CYS A 93 6.40 -9.40 -2.59
N THR A 94 7.72 -9.52 -2.61
CA THR A 94 8.62 -8.51 -2.10
C THR A 94 9.40 -7.86 -3.22
N ALA A 95 9.71 -6.58 -3.05
CA ALA A 95 10.67 -5.87 -3.87
C ALA A 95 11.96 -5.67 -3.10
N GLY A 96 13.06 -6.21 -3.60
CA GLY A 96 14.39 -6.12 -2.98
C GLY A 96 15.17 -4.87 -3.37
N ALA A 97 16.20 -4.56 -2.59
CA ALA A 97 17.18 -3.51 -2.91
C ALA A 97 18.06 -3.87 -4.12
N ASP A 98 18.01 -5.11 -4.60
CA ASP A 98 18.64 -5.59 -5.84
C ASP A 98 17.77 -5.37 -7.09
N PHE A 99 16.68 -4.61 -6.97
CA PHE A 99 15.72 -4.29 -8.04
C PHE A 99 14.90 -5.49 -8.54
N ASN A 100 15.07 -6.66 -7.95
CA ASN A 100 14.31 -7.85 -8.29
C ASN A 100 13.06 -7.96 -7.42
N LEU A 101 12.04 -8.61 -7.99
CA LEU A 101 10.87 -9.03 -7.22
C LEU A 101 11.00 -10.50 -6.87
N ARG A 102 10.47 -10.89 -5.73
CA ARG A 102 10.41 -12.28 -5.30
C ARG A 102 8.99 -12.60 -4.89
N ILE A 103 8.38 -13.58 -5.55
CA ILE A 103 7.09 -14.14 -5.12
C ILE A 103 7.41 -15.32 -4.21
N PHE A 104 6.94 -15.23 -2.97
CA PHE A 104 7.07 -16.27 -1.96
C PHE A 104 5.72 -16.96 -1.80
N ASN A 105 5.68 -18.28 -2.04
CA ASN A 105 4.53 -19.12 -1.70
C ASN A 105 4.91 -20.05 -0.55
N SER A 106 4.02 -20.17 0.43
CA SER A 106 4.25 -20.97 1.63
C SER A 106 2.95 -21.58 2.15
N ASP A 107 3.00 -22.84 2.56
CA ASP A 107 1.93 -23.51 3.32
C ASP A 107 1.99 -23.24 4.84
N LEU A 108 3.00 -22.48 5.27
CA LEU A 108 3.41 -22.21 6.66
C LEU A 108 4.04 -23.41 7.38
N GLU A 109 4.24 -24.51 6.69
CA GLU A 109 4.98 -25.69 7.14
C GLU A 109 6.30 -25.74 6.36
N ASP A 110 6.57 -26.82 5.63
CA ASP A 110 7.85 -27.06 4.96
C ASP A 110 7.83 -26.67 3.48
N ASP A 111 6.66 -26.59 2.82
CA ASP A 111 6.58 -26.24 1.41
C ASP A 111 6.72 -24.73 1.21
N ASN A 112 7.88 -24.32 0.70
CA ASN A 112 8.22 -22.93 0.47
C ASN A 112 8.89 -22.79 -0.87
N THR A 113 8.31 -21.95 -1.73
CA THR A 113 8.86 -21.67 -3.05
C THR A 113 9.11 -20.17 -3.20
N VAL A 114 10.18 -19.84 -3.92
CA VAL A 114 10.53 -18.46 -4.25
C VAL A 114 10.69 -18.37 -5.75
N GLN A 115 9.84 -17.57 -6.39
CA GLN A 115 9.97 -17.23 -7.79
C GLN A 115 10.64 -15.87 -7.93
N LEU A 116 11.77 -15.81 -8.65
CA LEU A 116 12.49 -14.55 -8.92
C LEU A 116 11.97 -13.90 -10.20
N LEU A 117 11.53 -12.65 -10.13
CA LEU A 117 11.14 -11.86 -11.30
C LEU A 117 12.17 -10.77 -11.56
N GLN A 118 12.83 -10.86 -12.71
CA GLN A 118 13.87 -9.94 -13.14
C GLN A 118 13.38 -9.09 -14.30
N GLY A 119 13.55 -7.77 -14.21
CA GLY A 119 13.13 -6.88 -15.29
C GLY A 119 13.30 -5.40 -15.00
N HIS A 120 13.19 -4.99 -13.75
CA HIS A 120 13.46 -3.63 -13.33
C HIS A 120 14.96 -3.33 -13.32
N ARG A 121 15.31 -2.06 -13.58
CA ARG A 121 16.70 -1.58 -13.68
C ARG A 121 17.08 -0.59 -12.58
N SER A 122 16.13 -0.29 -11.70
CA SER A 122 16.28 0.64 -10.58
C SER A 122 15.29 0.25 -9.48
N TYR A 123 15.22 1.02 -8.40
CA TYR A 123 14.32 0.76 -7.27
C TYR A 123 12.87 0.61 -7.71
N VAL A 124 12.24 -0.45 -7.23
CA VAL A 124 10.80 -0.65 -7.35
C VAL A 124 10.12 0.10 -6.20
N ASN A 125 9.23 1.01 -6.57
CA ASN A 125 8.51 1.88 -5.65
C ASN A 125 7.24 1.22 -5.10
N GLN A 126 6.57 0.40 -5.92
CA GLN A 126 5.34 -0.28 -5.52
C GLN A 126 5.12 -1.58 -6.29
N VAL A 127 4.43 -2.50 -5.61
CA VAL A 127 3.95 -3.77 -6.12
C VAL A 127 2.46 -3.89 -5.76
N SER A 128 1.63 -4.42 -6.65
CA SER A 128 0.20 -4.65 -6.39
C SER A 128 -0.34 -5.77 -7.27
N TRP A 129 -1.12 -6.68 -6.70
CA TRP A 129 -1.90 -7.65 -7.46
C TRP A 129 -3.22 -7.09 -7.95
N ASP A 130 -3.67 -7.61 -9.09
CA ASP A 130 -5.06 -7.49 -9.54
C ASP A 130 -5.99 -8.33 -8.65
N HIS A 131 -7.28 -8.01 -8.66
CA HIS A 131 -8.31 -8.68 -7.84
C HIS A 131 -8.31 -10.20 -8.05
N ASP A 132 -8.19 -10.64 -9.30
CA ASP A 132 -8.21 -12.07 -9.66
C ASP A 132 -6.84 -12.76 -9.51
N GLY A 133 -5.78 -12.00 -9.21
CA GLY A 133 -4.42 -12.54 -9.09
C GLY A 133 -3.75 -12.87 -10.43
N GLU A 134 -4.44 -12.67 -11.56
CA GLU A 134 -3.94 -12.92 -12.92
C GLU A 134 -2.76 -12.03 -13.31
N TYR A 135 -2.71 -10.83 -12.74
CA TYR A 135 -1.62 -9.89 -12.97
C TYR A 135 -1.04 -9.38 -11.66
N LEU A 136 0.28 -9.19 -11.66
CA LEU A 136 1.02 -8.44 -10.66
C LEU A 136 1.61 -7.21 -11.37
N ALA A 137 1.32 -6.01 -10.87
CA ALA A 137 1.93 -4.78 -11.34
C ALA A 137 3.12 -4.43 -10.46
N SER A 138 4.24 -4.05 -11.08
CA SER A 138 5.37 -3.44 -10.39
C SER A 138 5.80 -2.15 -11.09
N CYS A 139 6.16 -1.14 -10.32
CA CYS A 139 6.57 0.15 -10.88
C CYS A 139 7.75 0.76 -10.13
N GLY A 140 8.60 1.50 -10.83
CA GLY A 140 9.87 1.95 -10.23
C GLY A 140 10.48 3.22 -10.81
N ASP A 141 11.66 3.52 -10.30
CA ASP A 141 12.50 4.67 -10.68
C ASP A 141 13.16 4.51 -12.06
N ASP A 142 13.05 3.33 -12.68
CA ASP A 142 13.49 3.06 -14.05
C ASP A 142 12.50 3.53 -15.12
N HIS A 143 11.46 4.27 -14.71
CA HIS A 143 10.40 4.80 -15.56
C HIS A 143 9.57 3.70 -16.24
N MET A 144 9.55 2.51 -15.64
CA MET A 144 8.78 1.36 -16.12
C MET A 144 7.67 1.00 -15.14
N CYS A 145 6.54 0.58 -15.70
CA CYS A 145 5.56 -0.25 -15.01
C CYS A 145 5.45 -1.59 -15.75
N ILE A 146 5.81 -2.68 -15.08
CA ILE A 146 5.82 -4.03 -15.64
C ILE A 146 4.60 -4.77 -15.10
N MET A 147 3.81 -5.34 -16.01
CA MET A 147 2.72 -6.26 -15.69
C MET A 147 3.26 -7.69 -15.79
N TRP A 148 3.27 -8.42 -14.70
CA TRP A 148 3.63 -9.83 -14.64
C TRP A 148 2.36 -10.66 -14.74
N LYS A 149 2.26 -11.53 -15.74
CA LYS A 149 1.07 -12.33 -15.98
C LYS A 149 1.25 -13.71 -15.35
N ARG A 150 0.26 -14.14 -14.57
CA ARG A 150 0.19 -15.49 -14.02
C ARG A 150 -0.16 -16.49 -15.14
N ARG A 151 0.64 -17.54 -15.26
CA ARG A 151 0.31 -18.74 -16.06
C ARG A 151 0.53 -19.96 -15.17
N GLU A 152 1.59 -20.73 -15.41
CA GLU A 152 2.13 -21.69 -14.43
C GLU A 152 2.92 -20.92 -13.36
N ASP A 153 3.76 -20.00 -13.82
CA ASP A 153 4.53 -19.04 -13.02
C ASP A 153 4.22 -17.60 -13.47
N TYR A 154 4.64 -16.59 -12.70
CA TYR A 154 4.54 -15.20 -13.13
C TYR A 154 5.61 -14.87 -14.18
N GLY A 155 5.19 -14.65 -15.42
CA GLY A 155 6.07 -14.25 -16.52
C GLY A 155 5.99 -12.75 -16.79
N LYS A 156 7.07 -12.17 -17.34
CA LYS A 156 7.07 -10.77 -17.79
C LYS A 156 6.04 -10.56 -18.90
N GLY A 157 5.01 -9.77 -18.64
CA GLY A 157 3.96 -9.39 -19.56
C GLY A 157 4.18 -7.99 -20.15
N PRO A 158 3.10 -7.24 -20.45
CA PRO A 158 3.19 -5.88 -20.97
C PRO A 158 4.05 -4.97 -20.07
N THR A 159 4.90 -4.14 -20.68
CA THR A 159 5.67 -3.11 -19.99
C THR A 159 5.29 -1.75 -20.55
N PHE A 160 4.92 -0.83 -19.67
CA PHE A 160 4.63 0.56 -19.98
C PHE A 160 5.84 1.42 -19.62
N PHE A 161 6.18 2.38 -20.49
CA PHE A 161 7.32 3.28 -20.34
C PHE A 161 6.83 4.71 -20.18
N PHE A 162 7.47 5.45 -19.27
CA PHE A 162 7.09 6.81 -18.89
C PHE A 162 8.27 7.78 -19.00
N GLY A 163 8.01 9.08 -18.90
CA GLY A 163 9.04 10.13 -18.98
C GLY A 163 9.74 10.40 -17.64
N SER A 164 9.20 9.87 -16.56
CA SER A 164 9.63 10.07 -15.18
C SER A 164 9.33 8.83 -14.34
N ALA A 165 9.83 8.82 -13.10
CA ALA A 165 9.68 7.69 -12.18
C ALA A 165 8.21 7.39 -11.90
N VAL A 166 7.86 6.11 -11.83
CA VAL A 166 6.50 5.68 -11.52
C VAL A 166 6.42 5.38 -10.03
N VAL A 167 5.55 6.10 -9.33
CA VAL A 167 5.50 6.12 -7.85
C VAL A 167 4.44 5.19 -7.27
N SER A 168 3.36 4.92 -8.01
CA SER A 168 2.30 3.99 -7.58
C SER A 168 1.65 3.32 -8.79
N ALA A 169 1.29 2.05 -8.61
CA ALA A 169 0.46 1.27 -9.52
C ALA A 169 -0.65 0.58 -8.71
N LYS A 170 -1.92 0.87 -9.00
CA LYS A 170 -3.09 0.35 -8.29
C LYS A 170 -4.12 -0.19 -9.26
N TRP A 171 -4.56 -1.42 -9.04
CA TRP A 171 -5.59 -2.04 -9.87
C TRP A 171 -6.96 -1.43 -9.57
N HIS A 172 -7.82 -1.42 -10.58
CA HIS A 172 -9.19 -1.00 -10.43
C HIS A 172 -9.92 -2.00 -9.51
N PRO A 173 -10.66 -1.54 -8.49
CA PRO A 173 -11.22 -2.43 -7.47
C PRO A 173 -12.26 -3.41 -8.02
N ASP A 174 -13.01 -3.01 -9.05
CA ASP A 174 -14.14 -3.79 -9.59
C ASP A 174 -13.89 -4.44 -10.96
N GLU A 175 -12.87 -3.98 -11.71
CA GLU A 175 -12.72 -4.34 -13.14
C GLU A 175 -11.30 -4.83 -13.38
N SER A 176 -11.15 -6.13 -13.62
CA SER A 176 -9.85 -6.72 -13.94
C SER A 176 -9.23 -6.10 -15.19
N GLY A 177 -7.90 -6.07 -15.22
CA GLY A 177 -7.14 -5.57 -16.36
C GLY A 177 -7.09 -4.05 -16.47
N LYS A 178 -7.77 -3.28 -15.59
CA LYS A 178 -7.60 -1.83 -15.48
C LYS A 178 -6.65 -1.46 -14.35
N VAL A 179 -5.72 -0.55 -14.62
CA VAL A 179 -4.69 -0.15 -13.66
C VAL A 179 -4.43 1.35 -13.71
N LEU A 180 -4.41 1.96 -12.53
CA LEU A 180 -3.96 3.32 -12.30
C LEU A 180 -2.44 3.32 -12.18
N ILE A 181 -1.78 4.18 -12.94
CA ILE A 181 -0.33 4.35 -12.90
C ILE A 181 -0.03 5.82 -12.65
N ALA A 182 0.67 6.10 -11.54
CA ALA A 182 1.01 7.44 -11.11
C ALA A 182 2.48 7.76 -11.40
N GLU A 183 2.72 8.76 -12.22
CA GLU A 183 4.03 9.26 -12.58
C GLU A 183 4.44 10.43 -11.67
N LYS A 184 5.70 10.47 -11.25
CA LYS A 184 6.27 11.54 -10.41
C LYS A 184 6.15 12.94 -11.03
N SER A 185 5.97 13.00 -12.35
CA SER A 185 5.74 14.21 -13.16
C SER A 185 4.41 14.93 -12.84
N GLY A 186 3.50 14.30 -12.08
CA GLY A 186 2.17 14.84 -11.80
C GLY A 186 1.03 14.16 -12.54
N ILE A 187 1.34 13.25 -13.46
CA ILE A 187 0.34 12.61 -14.31
C ILE A 187 -0.10 11.29 -13.70
N VAL A 188 -1.40 11.07 -13.61
CA VAL A 188 -2.01 9.81 -13.23
C VAL A 188 -2.75 9.26 -14.45
N HIS A 189 -2.30 8.10 -14.92
CA HIS A 189 -2.86 7.42 -16.08
C HIS A 189 -3.77 6.27 -15.64
N LEU A 190 -4.83 6.03 -16.40
CA LEU A 190 -5.60 4.80 -16.34
C LEU A 190 -5.33 4.00 -17.60
N TYR A 191 -4.81 2.79 -17.45
CA TYR A 191 -4.52 1.88 -18.56
C TYR A 191 -5.45 0.67 -18.51
N ASN A 192 -5.74 0.13 -19.69
CA ASN A 192 -6.23 -1.23 -19.83
C ASN A 192 -5.06 -2.11 -20.29
N VAL A 193 -4.72 -3.13 -19.49
CA VAL A 193 -3.54 -3.99 -19.66
C VAL A 193 -3.68 -4.91 -20.86
N ASP A 194 -4.88 -5.44 -21.11
CA ASP A 194 -5.11 -6.37 -22.22
C ASP A 194 -5.03 -5.67 -23.59
N SER A 195 -5.63 -4.49 -23.71
CA SER A 195 -5.56 -3.67 -24.93
C SER A 195 -4.23 -2.89 -25.04
N LYS A 196 -3.51 -2.72 -23.93
CA LYS A 196 -2.29 -1.90 -23.82
C LYS A 196 -2.51 -0.42 -24.15
N LEU A 197 -3.75 0.05 -24.05
CA LEU A 197 -4.12 1.43 -24.35
C LEU A 197 -4.38 2.23 -23.07
N ALA A 198 -4.01 3.50 -23.11
CA ALA A 198 -4.42 4.47 -22.10
C ALA A 198 -5.91 4.78 -22.31
N ILE A 199 -6.71 4.60 -21.25
CA ILE A 199 -8.12 4.99 -21.23
C ILE A 199 -8.24 6.50 -21.01
N LEU A 200 -7.57 7.01 -19.97
CA LEU A 200 -7.55 8.43 -19.63
C LEU A 200 -6.26 8.81 -18.91
N SER A 201 -6.00 10.10 -18.80
CA SER A 201 -4.91 10.65 -17.99
C SER A 201 -5.36 11.96 -17.35
N VAL A 202 -5.04 12.14 -16.08
CA VAL A 202 -5.32 13.36 -15.31
C VAL A 202 -4.01 13.92 -14.77
N GLU A 203 -3.91 15.23 -14.66
CA GLU A 203 -2.67 15.91 -14.26
C GLU A 203 -2.90 16.75 -13.01
N SER A 204 -2.08 16.55 -11.99
CA SER A 204 -2.08 17.40 -10.80
C SER A 204 -1.38 18.73 -11.05
N SER A 205 -1.89 19.80 -10.47
CA SER A 205 -1.33 21.16 -10.62
C SER A 205 0.03 21.36 -9.95
N LYS A 206 0.43 20.47 -9.03
CA LYS A 206 1.70 20.53 -8.30
C LYS A 206 2.51 19.27 -8.51
N ASN A 207 3.83 19.45 -8.46
CA ASN A 207 4.82 18.38 -8.56
C ASN A 207 5.84 18.49 -7.43
N PRO A 208 6.44 17.38 -6.97
CA PRO A 208 6.26 16.00 -7.46
C PRO A 208 4.99 15.32 -6.92
N LEU A 209 4.45 14.38 -7.70
CA LEU A 209 3.48 13.40 -7.23
C LEU A 209 4.21 12.28 -6.48
N ASN A 210 3.78 12.00 -5.25
CA ASN A 210 4.44 11.02 -4.39
C ASN A 210 3.69 9.69 -4.32
N TYR A 211 2.36 9.72 -4.43
CA TYR A 211 1.53 8.52 -4.38
C TYR A 211 0.14 8.81 -4.95
N ALA A 212 -0.51 7.78 -5.47
CA ALA A 212 -1.92 7.82 -5.81
C ALA A 212 -2.60 6.51 -5.39
N ASP A 213 -3.86 6.61 -4.97
CA ASP A 213 -4.66 5.47 -4.51
C ASP A 213 -6.09 5.55 -5.02
N TRP A 214 -6.74 4.38 -5.12
CA TRP A 214 -8.10 4.22 -5.63
C TRP A 214 -9.08 4.02 -4.48
N ALA A 215 -10.26 4.65 -4.53
CA ALA A 215 -11.31 4.40 -3.55
C ALA A 215 -11.96 3.02 -3.78
N LEU A 216 -11.77 2.07 -2.86
CA LEU A 216 -12.26 0.70 -3.02
C LEU A 216 -13.79 0.58 -3.05
N ASN A 217 -14.49 1.49 -2.38
CA ASN A 217 -15.95 1.49 -2.30
C ASN A 217 -16.63 2.25 -3.47
N ASN A 218 -15.87 3.05 -4.22
CA ASN A 218 -16.37 3.79 -5.36
C ASN A 218 -15.28 3.94 -6.41
N SER A 219 -15.37 3.09 -7.42
CA SER A 219 -14.40 3.04 -8.51
C SER A 219 -14.27 4.33 -9.32
N ALA A 220 -15.14 5.32 -9.14
CA ALA A 220 -14.97 6.61 -9.82
C ALA A 220 -13.89 7.50 -9.17
N PHE A 221 -13.54 7.29 -7.90
CA PHE A 221 -12.70 8.23 -7.16
C PHE A 221 -11.24 7.79 -7.02
N VAL A 222 -10.36 8.76 -7.26
CA VAL A 222 -8.91 8.62 -7.09
C VAL A 222 -8.39 9.77 -6.25
N VAL A 223 -7.42 9.49 -5.38
CA VAL A 223 -6.69 10.51 -4.62
C VAL A 223 -5.21 10.47 -5.00
N ALA A 224 -4.64 11.64 -5.21
CA ALA A 224 -3.23 11.85 -5.51
C ALA A 224 -2.62 12.77 -4.46
N LEU A 225 -1.39 12.46 -4.01
CA LEU A 225 -0.63 13.27 -3.06
C LEU A 225 0.50 13.99 -3.79
N ALA A 226 0.29 15.26 -4.11
CA ALA A 226 1.16 16.07 -4.94
C ALA A 226 1.67 17.29 -4.18
N GLY A 227 2.99 17.39 -3.95
CA GLY A 227 3.59 18.53 -3.23
C GLY A 227 2.98 18.83 -1.84
N GLY A 228 2.49 17.80 -1.13
CA GLY A 228 1.82 17.95 0.18
C GLY A 228 0.31 18.26 0.12
N GLU A 229 -0.26 18.35 -1.08
CA GLU A 229 -1.69 18.51 -1.32
C GLU A 229 -2.33 17.17 -1.71
N LEU A 230 -3.52 16.92 -1.18
CA LEU A 230 -4.41 15.88 -1.68
C LEU A 230 -5.25 16.44 -2.81
N VAL A 231 -5.20 15.76 -3.94
CA VAL A 231 -5.94 16.08 -5.16
C VAL A 231 -6.94 14.94 -5.39
N PHE A 232 -8.22 15.25 -5.33
CA PHE A 232 -9.30 14.29 -5.54
C PHE A 232 -9.83 14.39 -6.96
N TRP A 233 -9.98 13.24 -7.62
CA TRP A 233 -10.49 13.13 -8.98
C TRP A 233 -11.74 12.26 -9.02
N ASP A 234 -12.73 12.70 -9.79
CA ASP A 234 -13.84 11.86 -10.27
C ASP A 234 -13.54 11.50 -11.72
N LEU A 235 -13.21 10.22 -11.97
CA LEU A 235 -12.86 9.72 -13.28
C LEU A 235 -14.03 9.74 -14.27
N LYS A 236 -15.28 9.91 -13.82
CA LYS A 236 -16.45 10.15 -14.70
C LYS A 236 -16.42 11.57 -15.27
N LYS A 237 -15.71 12.50 -14.63
CA LYS A 237 -15.58 13.92 -15.01
C LYS A 237 -14.11 14.38 -14.89
N PRO A 238 -13.20 13.85 -15.72
CA PRO A 238 -11.75 14.00 -15.54
C PRO A 238 -11.21 15.41 -15.88
N SER A 239 -12.04 16.36 -16.28
CA SER A 239 -11.59 17.67 -16.76
C SER A 239 -10.93 18.54 -15.70
N ARG A 240 -11.29 18.36 -14.42
CA ARG A 240 -10.73 19.12 -13.30
C ARG A 240 -10.83 18.31 -12.01
N PRO A 241 -9.93 18.55 -11.03
CA PRO A 241 -10.05 17.90 -9.75
C PRO A 241 -11.35 18.34 -9.07
N VAL A 242 -11.96 17.41 -8.34
CA VAL A 242 -13.16 17.65 -7.54
C VAL A 242 -12.81 18.58 -6.38
N GLU A 243 -11.70 18.30 -5.71
CA GLU A 243 -11.21 19.05 -4.56
C GLU A 243 -9.68 18.97 -4.47
N ASN A 244 -9.06 20.08 -4.04
CA ASN A 244 -7.64 20.14 -3.71
C ASN A 244 -7.49 20.62 -2.26
N LYS A 245 -6.68 19.92 -1.48
CA LYS A 245 -6.56 20.17 -0.05
C LYS A 245 -5.12 20.06 0.41
N ARG A 246 -4.57 21.16 0.92
CA ARG A 246 -3.24 21.16 1.53
C ARG A 246 -3.30 20.52 2.90
N ILE A 247 -2.59 19.41 3.07
CA ILE A 247 -2.56 18.64 4.31
C ILE A 247 -1.20 18.67 5.00
N HIS A 248 -0.14 18.71 4.21
CA HIS A 248 1.25 18.75 4.65
C HIS A 248 1.87 20.05 4.17
N GLU A 249 2.71 20.65 5.00
CA GLU A 249 3.31 21.94 4.68
C GLU A 249 4.36 21.81 3.57
N ASP A 250 5.13 20.71 3.60
CA ASP A 250 6.24 20.46 2.67
C ASP A 250 5.86 19.47 1.56
N CYS A 251 5.89 18.18 1.88
CA CYS A 251 5.72 17.09 0.93
C CYS A 251 5.03 15.92 1.61
N GLY A 252 4.32 15.13 0.82
CA GLY A 252 3.71 13.87 1.24
C GLY A 252 4.60 12.68 0.91
N HIS A 253 4.43 11.57 1.63
CA HIS A 253 5.05 10.28 1.35
C HIS A 253 4.06 9.32 0.72
N ILE A 254 2.93 9.07 1.38
CA ILE A 254 1.91 8.13 0.94
C ILE A 254 0.52 8.67 1.27
N VAL A 255 -0.46 8.27 0.48
CA VAL A 255 -1.88 8.46 0.73
C VAL A 255 -2.61 7.15 0.51
N LYS A 256 -3.58 6.81 1.36
CA LYS A 256 -4.48 5.67 1.15
C LYS A 256 -5.91 6.01 1.52
N PHE A 257 -6.87 5.61 0.68
CA PHE A 257 -8.29 5.65 1.03
C PHE A 257 -8.60 4.67 2.14
N SER A 258 -9.59 5.02 2.97
CA SER A 258 -10.22 4.03 3.84
C SER A 258 -10.97 3.00 2.98
N PRO A 259 -10.85 1.69 3.28
CA PRO A 259 -11.59 0.67 2.54
C PRO A 259 -13.11 0.80 2.71
N HIS A 260 -13.56 1.42 3.82
CA HIS A 260 -14.98 1.54 4.18
C HIS A 260 -15.68 2.74 3.58
N THR A 261 -14.94 3.82 3.33
CA THR A 261 -15.51 5.11 2.96
C THR A 261 -14.62 5.87 1.99
N GLU A 262 -15.23 6.43 0.95
CA GLU A 262 -14.55 7.31 -0.03
C GLU A 262 -14.18 8.67 0.57
N SER A 263 -14.75 9.00 1.73
CA SER A 263 -14.55 10.30 2.35
C SER A 263 -13.37 10.32 3.31
N ILE A 264 -12.88 9.18 3.80
CA ILE A 264 -11.77 9.16 4.75
C ILE A 264 -10.48 8.76 4.04
N VAL A 265 -9.42 9.54 4.28
CA VAL A 265 -8.10 9.33 3.70
C VAL A 265 -7.04 9.45 4.78
N ALA A 266 -6.10 8.50 4.81
CA ALA A 266 -4.91 8.57 5.63
C ALA A 266 -3.71 8.96 4.78
N SER A 267 -2.84 9.77 5.34
CA SER A 267 -1.64 10.25 4.65
C SER A 267 -0.50 10.47 5.61
N VAL A 268 0.73 10.32 5.13
CA VAL A 268 1.94 10.64 5.90
C VAL A 268 2.77 11.67 5.15
N GLY A 269 3.31 12.67 5.84
CA GLY A 269 4.08 13.74 5.20
C GLY A 269 5.02 14.52 6.13
N ARG A 270 5.69 15.54 5.57
CA ARG A 270 6.72 16.40 6.20
C ARG A 270 6.13 17.78 6.56
N PRO A 271 6.63 18.48 7.61
CA PRO A 271 8.04 18.54 8.07
C PRO A 271 8.46 17.56 9.19
N ARG A 272 7.58 16.72 9.75
CA ARG A 272 7.92 15.85 10.91
C ARG A 272 7.37 14.42 10.83
N THR A 273 7.29 13.84 9.62
CA THR A 273 6.68 12.52 9.36
C THR A 273 5.39 12.35 10.16
N THR A 274 4.40 13.21 9.88
CA THR A 274 3.13 13.22 10.57
C THR A 274 2.11 12.36 9.82
N LEU A 275 1.46 11.45 10.54
CA LEU A 275 0.25 10.77 10.09
C LEU A 275 -0.92 11.74 10.26
N LYS A 276 -1.67 11.95 9.19
CA LYS A 276 -2.94 12.68 9.21
C LYS A 276 -4.03 11.81 8.60
N VAL A 277 -5.09 11.59 9.37
CA VAL A 277 -6.35 11.03 8.85
C VAL A 277 -7.35 12.15 8.74
N ILE A 278 -7.88 12.36 7.54
CA ILE A 278 -8.81 13.43 7.24
C ILE A 278 -10.11 12.86 6.66
N HIS A 279 -11.21 13.54 6.95
CA HIS A 279 -12.42 13.43 6.14
C HIS A 279 -12.32 14.45 4.99
N ALA A 280 -12.71 14.09 3.77
CA ALA A 280 -12.55 14.88 2.55
C ALA A 280 -13.13 16.29 2.76
N LYS A 281 -14.38 16.35 3.22
CA LYS A 281 -15.12 17.61 3.48
C LYS A 281 -14.58 18.46 4.65
N ASN A 282 -13.82 17.89 5.59
CA ASN A 282 -13.47 18.59 6.85
C ASN A 282 -12.01 19.04 6.83
N GLN A 283 -11.72 20.32 7.03
CA GLN A 283 -10.34 20.82 7.00
C GLN A 283 -9.46 20.29 8.15
N ILE A 284 -10.06 19.95 9.29
CA ILE A 284 -9.34 19.49 10.48
C ILE A 284 -9.13 17.97 10.40
N PRO A 285 -7.89 17.46 10.62
CA PRO A 285 -7.66 16.03 10.70
C PRO A 285 -8.34 15.42 11.92
N GLN A 286 -8.94 14.23 11.74
CA GLN A 286 -9.49 13.44 12.85
C GLN A 286 -8.38 12.88 13.73
N ILE A 287 -7.27 12.48 13.12
CA ILE A 287 -6.08 11.96 13.79
C ILE A 287 -4.88 12.72 13.24
N GLU A 288 -4.07 13.25 14.14
CA GLU A 288 -2.76 13.79 13.82
C GLU A 288 -1.74 13.16 14.77
N ALA A 289 -0.80 12.38 14.25
CA ALA A 289 0.21 11.69 15.05
C ALA A 289 1.62 11.92 14.49
N LYS A 290 2.58 12.19 15.37
CA LYS A 290 4.00 12.34 14.99
C LYS A 290 4.67 10.96 14.95
N LEU A 291 5.23 10.58 13.81
CA LEU A 291 6.02 9.37 13.65
C LEU A 291 7.50 9.75 13.64
N SER A 292 8.35 9.01 14.36
CA SER A 292 9.81 9.24 14.36
C SER A 292 10.48 8.78 13.06
N LEU A 293 10.13 7.58 12.59
CA LEU A 293 10.63 6.98 11.35
C LEU A 293 9.49 6.25 10.65
N TYR A 294 9.21 6.64 9.40
CA TYR A 294 8.16 6.02 8.59
C TYR A 294 8.58 4.63 8.10
N GLY A 295 7.74 3.62 8.38
CA GLY A 295 7.90 2.24 7.91
C GLY A 295 6.75 1.73 7.04
N GLY A 296 5.78 2.58 6.69
CA GLY A 296 4.60 2.20 5.89
C GLY A 296 3.29 2.77 6.43
N LEU A 297 2.23 2.66 5.62
CA LEU A 297 0.85 3.00 5.98
C LEU A 297 -0.09 1.95 5.37
N CYS A 298 -0.99 1.40 6.18
CA CYS A 298 -2.03 0.49 5.70
C CYS A 298 -3.33 0.67 6.50
N TRP A 299 -4.42 0.22 5.92
CA TRP A 299 -5.71 0.10 6.58
C TRP A 299 -6.00 -1.36 6.83
N HIS A 300 -6.71 -1.65 7.92
CA HIS A 300 -7.32 -2.96 8.07
C HIS A 300 -8.47 -3.11 7.08
N TYR A 301 -8.60 -4.30 6.49
CA TYR A 301 -9.63 -4.61 5.49
C TYR A 301 -11.05 -4.33 6.00
N GLN A 302 -11.44 -4.95 7.12
CA GLN A 302 -12.80 -4.83 7.68
C GLN A 302 -12.96 -3.86 8.86
N LEU A 303 -12.04 -3.84 9.82
CA LEU A 303 -12.12 -2.97 10.98
C LEU A 303 -11.64 -1.54 10.67
N PRO A 304 -12.14 -0.51 11.38
CA PRO A 304 -11.77 0.89 11.13
C PRO A 304 -10.42 1.25 11.76
N TYR A 305 -9.39 0.43 11.53
CA TYR A 305 -8.04 0.65 12.02
C TYR A 305 -7.13 1.17 10.90
N VAL A 306 -6.43 2.26 11.17
CA VAL A 306 -5.27 2.69 10.39
C VAL A 306 -4.00 2.26 11.11
N VAL A 307 -3.04 1.73 10.35
CA VAL A 307 -1.78 1.20 10.85
C VAL A 307 -0.63 1.99 10.22
N ALA A 308 0.27 2.48 11.05
CA ALA A 308 1.50 3.10 10.58
C ALA A 308 2.72 2.55 11.32
N GLY A 309 3.80 2.35 10.56
CA GLY A 309 5.08 1.90 11.10
C GLY A 309 5.87 3.09 11.64
N GLN A 310 6.28 2.98 12.90
CA GLN A 310 7.11 3.94 13.61
C GLN A 310 8.36 3.24 14.17
N ASP A 311 9.50 3.41 13.50
CA ASP A 311 10.77 2.80 13.89
C ASP A 311 10.68 1.28 14.08
N ARG A 312 10.62 0.79 15.33
CA ARG A 312 10.48 -0.64 15.67
C ARG A 312 9.06 -1.04 16.10
N LYS A 313 8.09 -0.14 15.94
CA LYS A 313 6.72 -0.35 16.40
C LYS A 313 5.72 -0.20 15.27
N LEU A 314 4.71 -1.06 15.23
CA LEU A 314 3.48 -0.80 14.49
C LEU A 314 2.48 -0.17 15.45
N CYS A 315 1.94 0.98 15.05
CA CYS A 315 0.96 1.73 15.80
C CYS A 315 -0.39 1.63 15.10
N PHE A 316 -1.44 1.34 15.87
CA PHE A 316 -2.81 1.15 15.40
C PHE A 316 -3.68 2.26 15.97
N TRP A 317 -4.42 2.97 15.13
CA TRP A 317 -5.42 3.95 15.56
C TRP A 317 -6.80 3.50 15.09
N LYS A 318 -7.72 3.36 16.04
CA LYS A 318 -9.13 3.14 15.76
C LYS A 318 -9.78 4.45 15.36
N ILE A 319 -10.47 4.46 14.23
CA ILE A 319 -11.17 5.63 13.74
C ILE A 319 -12.65 5.48 14.07
N ALA A 320 -13.23 6.51 14.68
CA ALA A 320 -14.67 6.59 14.85
C ALA A 320 -15.32 6.89 13.49
N ALA A 321 -16.35 6.10 13.14
CA ALA A 321 -17.17 6.33 11.95
C ALA A 321 -17.85 7.70 11.99
#